data_AF-A0A7Z2RLN2-F1
#
_entry.id   AF-A0A7Z2RLN2-F1
#
_cell.length_a   1.000
_cell.length_b   1.000
_cell.length_c   1.000
_cell.angle_alpha   90.00
_cell.angle_beta   90.00
_cell.angle_gamma   90.00
#
_symmetry.space_group_name_H-M   'P 1'
#
loop_
_entity.id
_entity.type
_entity.pdbx_description
1 polymer ?
#
loop_
_entity_poly.entity_id
_entity_poly.type
_entity_poly.pdbx_seq_one_letter_code
_entity_poly.pdbx_strand_id
1 'polypeptide(L)'
;MPERLELTKNAHFYLPKTEISDEIIRSILEAASDNMESGGSYLIDEFREEKVVDDRELRYVYSIKVFPSVRPVYFLNEQVEDRIHAYIIIIEFNNHYAVLKKSCSNITELIKDHFELIGSTELSRTFSHDAEYQKMALRNMTISDRAMRARSYEAADLKGLLSTHSAGRSIPYYLKIRQGASTKSISGTGRIVEASQRISVDDIALWVKEQVDLLANATDNEFLEAFAKKVELADVLAITSPNALLIESTLLSERVEKDRLIIKYRSKRGKTITVSNRVKQRLFQYLEKTFEVNSNDQIVGYESDAKIRRNPKTLTLQSKKLTNFRVIENGKEITLQRFIVKNGFYSVTFSDPKYMYFMGACFQDSSGVSEINSILDILKPFDEMSEITSEKGTFVSDQTAFAEGSMFHFVENLHEGDDYVFCDDLGIEWADHITFNLNEGSIAFIHSKHGDETTSASKLHDVVGQGIKNLGNMFFDKRQFIQRIEDKLNSVYSNNSTQTQINRVRRGDTTKIEADLESLLKNYQLHRKCILSCSFMSKSAIEAQFRRIQNGEPVPGHITQLLWIISSFAHAVRDMNAIPIIYCAP
;
A
#
# COMPACT_ATOMS: atom_id res chain seq x y z
N MET A 1 -15.73 -39.37 20.97
CA MET A 1 -14.82 -38.43 21.68
C MET A 1 -14.83 -36.97 21.17
N PRO A 2 -15.32 -36.61 19.96
CA PRO A 2 -15.50 -35.22 19.54
C PRO A 2 -16.34 -34.39 20.51
N GLU A 3 -17.24 -35.03 21.26
CA GLU A 3 -18.03 -34.42 22.32
C GLU A 3 -17.20 -33.75 23.42
N ARG A 4 -15.88 -34.05 23.51
CA ARG A 4 -14.94 -33.41 24.45
C ARG A 4 -14.29 -32.14 23.90
N LEU A 5 -14.51 -31.79 22.63
CA LEU A 5 -13.92 -30.60 22.02
C LEU A 5 -14.73 -29.35 22.37
N GLU A 6 -14.02 -28.38 22.94
CA GLU A 6 -14.52 -27.05 23.20
C GLU A 6 -13.82 -26.05 22.27
N LEU A 7 -14.58 -25.50 21.32
CA LEU A 7 -14.07 -24.75 20.18
C LEU A 7 -14.54 -23.30 20.20
N THR A 8 -13.70 -22.39 19.71
CA THR A 8 -14.11 -21.00 19.45
C THR A 8 -14.71 -20.90 18.04
N LYS A 9 -15.74 -20.07 17.86
CA LYS A 9 -16.31 -19.72 16.55
C LYS A 9 -15.27 -19.02 15.66
N ASN A 10 -14.56 -19.81 14.84
CA ASN A 10 -13.39 -19.35 14.13
C ASN A 10 -13.05 -20.23 12.93
N ALA A 11 -13.44 -19.80 11.72
CA ALA A 11 -13.33 -20.61 10.51
C ALA A 11 -12.95 -19.79 9.27
N HIS A 12 -12.48 -20.49 8.24
CA HIS A 12 -12.55 -20.04 6.84
C HIS A 12 -13.67 -20.81 6.15
N PHE A 13 -14.39 -20.16 5.24
CA PHE A 13 -15.47 -20.77 4.48
C PHE A 13 -15.07 -20.91 3.02
N TYR A 14 -15.47 -22.02 2.41
CA TYR A 14 -15.11 -22.35 1.05
C TYR A 14 -16.29 -22.90 0.25
N LEU A 15 -16.26 -22.63 -1.05
CA LEU A 15 -17.08 -23.28 -2.05
C LEU A 15 -16.24 -24.29 -2.83
N PRO A 16 -16.79 -25.46 -3.19
CA PRO A 16 -16.08 -26.43 -4.01
C PRO A 16 -15.99 -25.94 -5.46
N LYS A 17 -14.81 -26.09 -6.08
CA LYS A 17 -14.62 -25.81 -7.52
C LYS A 17 -15.06 -26.96 -8.41
N THR A 18 -14.98 -28.16 -7.85
CA THR A 18 -15.32 -29.44 -8.46
C THR A 18 -16.02 -30.29 -7.42
N GLU A 19 -16.59 -31.42 -7.82
CA GLU A 19 -17.07 -32.42 -6.86
C GLU A 19 -15.93 -32.83 -5.90
N ILE A 20 -16.23 -32.90 -4.60
CA ILE A 20 -15.24 -33.14 -3.55
C ILE A 20 -15.28 -34.61 -3.12
N SER A 21 -14.32 -35.38 -3.65
CA SER A 21 -14.15 -36.79 -3.30
C SER A 21 -13.56 -36.98 -1.91
N ASP A 22 -13.67 -38.20 -1.39
CA ASP A 22 -13.06 -38.60 -0.12
C ASP A 22 -11.54 -38.40 -0.13
N GLU A 23 -10.87 -38.69 -1.24
CA GLU A 23 -9.43 -38.56 -1.41
C GLU A 23 -8.98 -37.10 -1.21
N ILE A 24 -9.76 -36.14 -1.69
CA ILE A 24 -9.47 -34.71 -1.53
C ILE A 24 -9.48 -34.36 -0.03
N ILE A 25 -10.54 -34.72 0.70
CA ILE A 25 -10.63 -34.44 2.14
C ILE A 25 -9.54 -35.19 2.92
N ARG A 26 -9.26 -36.46 2.61
CA ARG A 26 -8.16 -37.21 3.23
C ARG A 26 -6.81 -36.53 3.04
N SER A 27 -6.50 -36.11 1.81
CA SER A 27 -5.24 -35.43 1.50
C SER A 27 -5.07 -34.13 2.30
N ILE A 28 -6.16 -33.39 2.52
CA ILE A 28 -6.15 -32.16 3.33
C ILE A 28 -5.88 -32.48 4.80
N LEU A 29 -6.55 -33.48 5.34
CA LEU A 29 -6.39 -33.90 6.72
C LEU A 29 -4.98 -34.45 6.98
N GLU A 30 -4.44 -35.25 6.06
CA GLU A 30 -3.06 -35.77 6.09
C GLU A 30 -2.04 -34.64 6.05
N ALA A 31 -2.12 -33.77 5.03
CA ALA A 31 -1.20 -32.63 4.91
C ALA A 31 -1.28 -31.66 6.10
N ALA A 32 -2.45 -31.51 6.72
CA ALA A 32 -2.61 -30.71 7.94
C ALA A 32 -1.88 -31.33 9.14
N SER A 33 -1.74 -32.65 9.16
CA SER A 33 -1.09 -33.44 10.21
C SER A 33 0.40 -33.73 9.98
N ASP A 34 1.01 -33.23 8.90
CA ASP A 34 2.44 -33.46 8.60
C ASP A 34 3.40 -33.00 9.71
N ASN A 35 2.97 -32.08 10.58
CA ASN A 35 3.74 -31.62 11.73
C ASN A 35 3.44 -32.38 13.03
N MET A 36 2.79 -33.54 12.95
CA MET A 36 2.57 -34.41 14.09
C MET A 36 3.92 -34.85 14.67
N GLU A 37 3.98 -34.92 16.00
CA GLU A 37 5.16 -35.41 16.72
C GLU A 37 5.52 -36.84 16.27
N SER A 38 6.82 -37.11 16.11
CA SER A 38 7.29 -38.43 15.69
C SER A 38 6.88 -39.51 16.68
N GLY A 39 6.19 -40.55 16.21
CA GLY A 39 5.64 -41.61 17.06
C GLY A 39 4.39 -41.20 17.85
N GLY A 40 3.88 -39.98 17.68
CA GLY A 40 2.61 -39.54 18.23
C GLY A 40 1.41 -40.23 17.57
N SER A 41 0.30 -40.33 18.29
CA SER A 41 -0.97 -40.85 17.79
C SER A 41 -2.05 -39.76 17.77
N TYR A 42 -3.05 -39.94 16.91
CA TYR A 42 -4.24 -39.08 16.93
C TYR A 42 -5.02 -39.29 18.22
N LEU A 43 -5.45 -38.18 18.84
CA LEU A 43 -6.40 -38.16 19.95
C LEU A 43 -7.84 -38.30 19.45
N ILE A 44 -8.11 -37.76 18.27
CA ILE A 44 -9.37 -37.87 17.53
C ILE A 44 -8.99 -37.98 16.05
N ASP A 45 -9.57 -38.95 15.35
CA ASP A 45 -9.39 -39.17 13.91
C ASP A 45 -10.72 -39.69 13.36
N GLU A 46 -11.58 -38.77 12.97
CA GLU A 46 -12.91 -39.07 12.41
C GLU A 46 -13.00 -38.49 11.01
N PHE A 47 -13.57 -39.27 10.09
CA PHE A 47 -13.55 -38.97 8.67
C PHE A 47 -14.96 -39.05 8.08
N ARG A 48 -15.47 -37.90 7.62
CA ARG A 48 -16.78 -37.74 6.96
C ARG A 48 -17.93 -38.44 7.70
N GLU A 49 -17.98 -38.25 9.01
CA GLU A 49 -19.09 -38.73 9.82
C GLU A 49 -20.32 -37.83 9.60
N GLU A 50 -21.47 -38.45 9.35
CA GLU A 50 -22.75 -37.75 9.28
C GLU A 50 -23.32 -37.57 10.68
N LYS A 51 -23.83 -36.36 10.97
CA LYS A 51 -24.50 -36.09 12.24
C LYS A 51 -25.82 -35.36 12.02
N VAL A 52 -26.82 -35.81 12.77
CA VAL A 52 -28.15 -35.22 12.84
C VAL A 52 -28.37 -34.71 14.26
N VAL A 53 -28.73 -33.44 14.38
CA VAL A 53 -29.10 -32.81 15.64
C VAL A 53 -30.60 -32.49 15.56
N ASP A 54 -31.42 -33.47 15.94
CA ASP A 54 -32.87 -33.46 15.74
C ASP A 54 -33.55 -32.21 16.32
N ASP A 55 -33.18 -31.81 17.54
CA ASP A 55 -33.74 -30.65 18.23
C ASP A 55 -33.48 -29.30 17.52
N ARG A 56 -32.59 -29.28 16.52
CA ARG A 56 -32.16 -28.05 15.82
C ARG A 56 -32.30 -28.14 14.30
N GLU A 57 -32.96 -29.19 13.79
CA GLU A 57 -33.12 -29.46 12.35
C GLU A 57 -31.81 -29.32 11.56
N LEU A 58 -30.69 -29.75 12.17
CA LEU A 58 -29.36 -29.59 11.61
C LEU A 58 -28.81 -30.96 11.19
N ARG A 59 -28.51 -31.10 9.90
CA ARG A 59 -27.73 -32.21 9.34
C ARG A 59 -26.44 -31.67 8.74
N TYR A 60 -25.31 -32.23 9.14
CA TYR A 60 -24.01 -31.84 8.63
C TYR A 60 -23.07 -33.04 8.58
N VAL A 61 -22.01 -32.92 7.79
CA VAL A 61 -20.92 -33.89 7.73
C VAL A 61 -19.68 -33.25 8.33
N TYR A 62 -18.87 -34.01 9.07
CA TYR A 62 -17.63 -33.47 9.60
C TYR A 62 -16.46 -34.46 9.50
N SER A 63 -15.26 -33.90 9.46
CA SER A 63 -14.00 -34.64 9.62
C SER A 63 -13.12 -33.92 10.63
N ILE A 64 -12.50 -34.66 11.55
CA ILE A 64 -11.70 -34.11 12.65
C ILE A 64 -10.42 -34.90 12.80
N LYS A 65 -9.28 -34.19 12.86
CA LYS A 65 -8.02 -34.73 13.38
C LYS A 65 -7.52 -33.87 14.53
N VAL A 66 -7.14 -34.51 15.63
CA VAL A 66 -6.48 -33.89 16.79
C VAL A 66 -5.22 -34.68 17.12
N PHE A 67 -4.08 -34.00 17.21
CA PHE A 67 -2.77 -34.67 17.34
C PHE A 67 -1.74 -33.82 18.09
N PRO A 68 -0.74 -34.43 18.74
CA PRO A 68 0.38 -33.71 19.34
C PRO A 68 1.35 -33.20 18.25
N SER A 69 1.91 -32.01 18.46
CA SER A 69 2.93 -31.41 17.60
C SER A 69 3.98 -30.71 18.47
N VAL A 70 5.23 -30.71 18.03
CA VAL A 70 6.36 -30.08 18.74
C VAL A 70 6.82 -28.82 18.02
N ARG A 71 7.23 -27.81 18.79
CA ARG A 71 7.81 -26.56 18.25
C ARG A 71 9.07 -26.18 19.02
N PRO A 72 10.13 -25.76 18.33
CA PRO A 72 11.34 -25.29 19.01
C PRO A 72 11.07 -24.01 19.83
N VAL A 73 11.74 -23.93 20.98
CA VAL A 73 11.72 -22.78 21.89
C VAL A 73 12.81 -21.79 21.49
N TYR A 74 12.44 -20.67 20.87
CA TYR A 74 13.39 -19.72 20.29
C TYR A 74 13.97 -18.70 21.28
N PHE A 75 13.50 -18.66 22.52
CA PHE A 75 13.97 -17.72 23.56
C PHE A 75 15.00 -18.35 24.51
N LEU A 76 15.35 -19.63 24.31
CA LEU A 76 16.42 -20.33 25.00
C LEU A 76 17.53 -20.66 23.99
N ASN A 77 18.78 -20.61 24.44
CA ASN A 77 19.94 -21.03 23.63
C ASN A 77 20.15 -22.55 23.62
N GLU A 78 19.21 -23.30 24.21
CA GLU A 78 19.19 -24.76 24.29
C GLU A 78 18.20 -25.33 23.27
N GLN A 79 18.41 -26.57 22.81
CA GLN A 79 17.45 -27.26 21.94
C GLN A 79 16.28 -27.82 22.76
N VAL A 80 15.39 -26.92 23.18
CA VAL A 80 14.15 -27.25 23.90
C VAL A 80 12.96 -27.13 22.95
N GLU A 81 11.96 -27.99 23.12
CA GLU A 81 10.73 -28.00 22.33
C GLU A 81 9.49 -27.90 23.24
N ASP A 82 8.50 -27.12 22.82
CA ASP A 82 7.16 -27.09 23.38
C ASP A 82 6.29 -28.14 22.68
N ARG A 83 5.67 -29.04 23.46
CA ARG A 83 4.60 -29.90 22.96
C ARG A 83 3.26 -29.16 23.04
N ILE A 84 2.60 -29.05 21.90
CA ILE A 84 1.25 -28.48 21.75
C ILE A 84 0.31 -29.51 21.13
N HIS A 85 -0.99 -29.27 21.25
CA HIS A 85 -2.00 -30.06 20.51
C HIS A 85 -2.56 -29.24 19.37
N ALA A 86 -2.48 -29.80 18.16
CA ALA A 86 -3.00 -29.23 16.94
C ALA A 86 -4.31 -29.92 16.55
N TYR A 87 -5.14 -29.22 15.78
CA TYR A 87 -6.36 -29.80 15.23
C TYR A 87 -6.73 -29.19 13.89
N ILE A 88 -7.37 -30.01 13.06
CA ILE A 88 -8.12 -29.59 11.87
C ILE A 88 -9.52 -30.19 11.94
N ILE A 89 -10.52 -29.36 11.63
CA ILE A 89 -11.92 -29.72 11.55
C ILE A 89 -12.45 -29.16 10.23
N ILE A 90 -13.12 -30.02 9.46
CA ILE A 90 -13.83 -29.65 8.23
C ILE A 90 -15.30 -29.97 8.49
N ILE A 91 -16.17 -28.98 8.37
CA ILE A 91 -17.63 -29.14 8.45
C ILE A 91 -18.20 -28.88 7.06
N GLU A 92 -18.95 -29.83 6.52
CA GLU A 92 -19.65 -29.75 5.25
C GLU A 92 -21.15 -29.50 5.51
N PHE A 93 -21.70 -28.43 4.94
CA PHE A 93 -23.10 -28.05 5.07
C PHE A 93 -23.58 -27.30 3.82
N ASN A 94 -24.68 -27.72 3.19
CA ASN A 94 -25.26 -27.08 2.00
C ASN A 94 -24.22 -26.71 0.92
N ASN A 95 -23.35 -27.66 0.57
CA ASN A 95 -22.26 -27.45 -0.42
C ASN A 95 -21.22 -26.38 -0.02
N HIS A 96 -21.16 -26.00 1.25
CA HIS A 96 -20.14 -25.14 1.82
C HIS A 96 -19.24 -25.94 2.76
N TYR A 97 -17.98 -25.53 2.83
CA TYR A 97 -16.96 -26.17 3.64
C TYR A 97 -16.37 -25.16 4.62
N ALA A 98 -16.62 -25.36 5.92
CA ALA A 98 -16.00 -24.57 6.98
C ALA A 98 -14.77 -25.29 7.52
N VAL A 99 -13.60 -24.65 7.42
CA VAL A 99 -12.33 -25.21 7.91
C VAL A 99 -11.88 -24.46 9.15
N LEU A 100 -11.86 -25.16 10.28
CA LEU A 100 -11.28 -24.71 11.53
C LEU A 100 -9.94 -25.42 11.72
N LYS A 101 -8.87 -24.65 11.93
CA LYS A 101 -7.56 -25.23 12.20
C LYS A 101 -6.77 -24.43 13.21
N LYS A 102 -5.96 -25.14 14.00
CA LYS A 102 -5.01 -24.56 14.94
C LYS A 102 -3.72 -25.37 14.95
N SER A 103 -2.61 -24.67 14.76
CA SER A 103 -1.26 -25.23 14.86
C SER A 103 -0.92 -26.38 13.91
N CYS A 104 -1.66 -26.55 12.82
CA CYS A 104 -1.38 -27.52 11.75
C CYS A 104 -0.31 -27.05 10.76
N SER A 105 0.21 -28.00 9.99
CA SER A 105 0.97 -27.78 8.76
C SER A 105 0.20 -26.95 7.72
N ASN A 106 0.93 -26.38 6.76
CA ASN A 106 0.37 -25.48 5.77
C ASN A 106 -0.35 -26.23 4.63
N ILE A 107 -1.67 -26.15 4.61
CA ILE A 107 -2.56 -26.74 3.59
C ILE A 107 -3.04 -25.77 2.50
N THR A 108 -2.47 -24.56 2.44
CA THR A 108 -3.03 -23.46 1.62
C THR A 108 -3.11 -23.79 0.13
N GLU A 109 -2.06 -24.39 -0.45
CA GLU A 109 -2.05 -24.71 -1.89
C GLU A 109 -3.03 -25.84 -2.21
N LEU A 110 -3.07 -26.88 -1.38
CA LEU A 110 -3.98 -28.01 -1.55
C LEU A 110 -5.46 -27.58 -1.47
N ILE A 111 -5.82 -26.71 -0.52
CA ILE A 111 -7.16 -26.12 -0.47
C ILE A 111 -7.43 -25.31 -1.73
N LYS A 112 -6.48 -24.48 -2.19
CA LYS A 112 -6.70 -23.66 -3.40
C LYS A 112 -6.92 -24.48 -4.66
N ASP A 113 -6.43 -25.71 -4.75
CA ASP A 113 -6.60 -26.52 -5.96
C ASP A 113 -8.06 -26.98 -6.12
N HIS A 114 -8.75 -27.28 -5.02
CA HIS A 114 -10.10 -27.86 -5.03
C HIS A 114 -11.21 -26.91 -4.56
N PHE A 115 -10.85 -25.84 -3.83
CA PHE A 115 -11.80 -24.94 -3.18
C PHE A 115 -11.56 -23.48 -3.56
N GLU A 116 -12.65 -22.73 -3.59
CA GLU A 116 -12.69 -21.27 -3.68
C GLU A 116 -13.00 -20.69 -2.30
N LEU A 117 -12.14 -19.78 -1.84
CA LEU A 117 -12.31 -19.11 -0.55
C LEU A 117 -13.42 -18.07 -0.64
N ILE A 118 -14.37 -18.10 0.31
CA ILE A 118 -15.30 -16.99 0.53
C ILE A 118 -14.51 -15.86 1.21
N GLY A 119 -14.32 -14.77 0.47
CA GLY A 119 -13.43 -13.68 0.83
C GLY A 119 -14.02 -12.69 1.83
N SER A 120 -13.20 -11.72 2.23
CA SER A 120 -13.62 -10.66 3.14
C SER A 120 -14.74 -9.78 2.57
N THR A 121 -14.76 -9.58 1.24
CA THR A 121 -15.79 -8.79 0.56
C THR A 121 -17.16 -9.46 0.69
N GLU A 122 -17.23 -10.76 0.38
CA GLU A 122 -18.46 -11.56 0.48
C GLU A 122 -18.93 -11.65 1.93
N LEU A 123 -18.02 -11.94 2.86
CA LEU A 123 -18.35 -11.98 4.30
C LEU A 123 -18.83 -10.62 4.81
N SER A 124 -18.28 -9.50 4.31
CA SER A 124 -18.67 -8.16 4.74
C SER A 124 -20.08 -7.74 4.32
N ARG A 125 -20.69 -8.45 3.36
CA ARG A 125 -22.08 -8.23 2.93
C ARG A 125 -23.11 -8.96 3.82
N THR A 126 -22.66 -9.80 4.74
CA THR A 126 -23.54 -10.54 5.65
C THR A 126 -24.05 -9.69 6.83
N PHE A 127 -23.52 -8.49 7.00
CA PHE A 127 -23.91 -7.58 8.09
C PHE A 127 -25.03 -6.65 7.65
N SER A 128 -26.00 -6.45 8.52
CA SER A 128 -27.11 -5.52 8.33
C SER A 128 -26.69 -4.05 8.50
N HIS A 129 -27.56 -3.12 8.10
CA HIS A 129 -27.30 -1.68 8.18
C HIS A 129 -27.12 -1.13 9.60
N ASP A 130 -27.73 -1.78 10.61
CA ASP A 130 -27.58 -1.43 12.03
C ASP A 130 -26.27 -1.93 12.64
N ALA A 131 -25.44 -2.66 11.90
CA ALA A 131 -24.14 -3.13 12.38
C ALA A 131 -23.19 -1.98 12.68
N GLU A 132 -22.54 -2.02 13.84
CA GLU A 132 -21.62 -0.99 14.32
C GLU A 132 -20.18 -1.39 14.04
N TYR A 133 -19.44 -0.51 13.38
CA TYR A 133 -18.06 -0.78 12.96
C TYR A 133 -17.10 -0.35 14.06
N GLN A 134 -16.74 -1.27 14.96
CA GLN A 134 -15.91 -0.95 16.12
C GLN A 134 -14.44 -0.78 15.77
N LYS A 135 -13.94 -1.57 14.82
CA LYS A 135 -12.54 -1.49 14.39
C LYS A 135 -12.42 -1.75 12.90
N MET A 136 -11.59 -0.97 12.24
CA MET A 136 -11.28 -1.12 10.83
C MET A 136 -9.78 -0.96 10.62
N ALA A 137 -9.16 -1.89 9.90
CA ALA A 137 -7.79 -1.72 9.41
C ALA A 137 -7.80 -1.59 7.90
N LEU A 138 -7.16 -0.52 7.42
CA LEU A 138 -7.16 -0.06 6.05
C LEU A 138 -5.74 -0.06 5.50
N ARG A 139 -5.61 -0.38 4.21
CA ARG A 139 -4.35 -0.26 3.48
C ARG A 139 -4.53 0.66 2.28
N ASN A 140 -3.68 1.67 2.15
CA ASN A 140 -3.77 2.64 1.07
C ASN A 140 -3.25 2.04 -0.25
N MET A 141 -3.97 2.28 -1.35
CA MET A 141 -3.53 2.09 -2.72
C MET A 141 -2.63 3.24 -3.11
N THR A 142 -1.37 3.15 -2.66
CA THR A 142 -0.33 4.15 -2.93
C THR A 142 0.81 3.49 -3.70
N ILE A 143 1.38 4.28 -4.60
CA ILE A 143 2.61 3.96 -5.35
C ILE A 143 3.87 4.53 -4.66
N SER A 144 3.68 5.29 -3.58
CA SER A 144 4.76 5.79 -2.74
C SER A 144 4.83 4.97 -1.48
N ASP A 145 6.01 4.44 -1.20
CA ASP A 145 6.30 3.62 -0.04
C ASP A 145 6.65 4.42 1.22
N ARG A 146 6.93 5.72 1.03
CA ARG A 146 7.12 6.73 2.07
C ARG A 146 5.78 7.26 2.59
N ALA A 147 4.69 7.02 1.86
CA ALA A 147 3.36 7.35 2.31
C ALA A 147 2.92 6.40 3.43
N MET A 148 1.95 6.84 4.23
CA MET A 148 1.32 5.97 5.22
C MET A 148 0.65 4.78 4.51
N ARG A 149 1.14 3.57 4.81
CA ARG A 149 0.73 2.34 4.12
C ARG A 149 -0.57 1.78 4.66
N ALA A 150 -0.74 1.81 5.97
CA ALA A 150 -1.90 1.24 6.63
C ALA A 150 -2.26 2.03 7.89
N ARG A 151 -3.55 1.97 8.24
CA ARG A 151 -4.12 2.58 9.43
C ARG A 151 -5.04 1.60 10.12
N SER A 152 -5.20 1.75 11.42
CA SER A 152 -6.28 1.10 12.15
C SER A 152 -7.04 2.16 12.94
N TYR A 153 -8.36 2.16 12.78
CA TYR A 153 -9.29 3.01 13.49
C TYR A 153 -10.09 2.14 14.45
N GLU A 154 -10.37 2.67 15.64
CA GLU A 154 -11.16 2.00 16.67
C GLU A 154 -12.05 3.03 17.38
N ALA A 155 -13.34 2.72 17.46
CA ALA A 155 -14.36 3.55 18.09
C ALA A 155 -15.54 2.69 18.55
N ALA A 156 -16.55 3.29 19.20
CA ALA A 156 -17.80 2.60 19.49
C ALA A 156 -18.55 2.24 18.20
N ASP A 157 -18.61 3.18 17.25
CA ASP A 157 -19.04 2.99 15.88
C ASP A 157 -18.28 3.98 14.98
N LEU A 158 -17.61 3.47 13.95
CA LEU A 158 -16.84 4.28 13.00
C LEU A 158 -17.72 5.01 12.00
N LYS A 159 -18.99 4.61 11.84
CA LYS A 159 -19.95 5.31 10.97
C LYS A 159 -20.10 6.76 11.45
N GLY A 160 -19.87 7.71 10.55
CA GLY A 160 -19.91 9.15 10.84
C GLY A 160 -18.68 9.73 11.56
N LEU A 161 -17.76 8.90 12.07
CA LEU A 161 -16.48 9.36 12.65
C LEU A 161 -15.32 9.31 11.65
N LEU A 162 -15.34 8.29 10.78
CA LEU A 162 -14.30 8.09 9.79
C LEU A 162 -14.61 8.90 8.53
N SER A 163 -13.68 9.79 8.14
CA SER A 163 -13.81 10.56 6.91
C SER A 163 -13.73 9.64 5.69
N THR A 164 -14.80 9.62 4.89
CA THR A 164 -14.88 8.83 3.66
C THR A 164 -14.34 9.55 2.43
N HIS A 165 -13.97 10.83 2.54
CA HIS A 165 -13.52 11.68 1.42
C HIS A 165 -12.32 11.09 0.65
N SER A 166 -11.50 10.27 1.31
CA SER A 166 -10.33 9.62 0.71
C SER A 166 -10.39 8.08 0.82
N ALA A 167 -11.54 7.53 1.23
CA ALA A 167 -11.68 6.12 1.55
C ALA A 167 -11.65 5.22 0.30
N GLY A 168 -11.96 5.76 -0.89
CA GLY A 168 -12.09 4.95 -2.11
C GLY A 168 -10.80 4.27 -2.56
N ARG A 169 -9.66 4.72 -2.04
CA ARG A 169 -8.33 4.13 -2.24
C ARG A 169 -7.80 3.39 -1.03
N SER A 170 -8.59 3.23 0.00
CA SER A 170 -8.26 2.44 1.19
C SER A 170 -8.92 1.07 1.08
N ILE A 171 -8.09 0.02 1.08
CA ILE A 171 -8.51 -1.39 1.05
C ILE A 171 -8.75 -1.85 2.49
N PRO A 172 -9.99 -2.21 2.86
CA PRO A 172 -10.27 -2.84 4.14
C PRO A 172 -9.66 -4.24 4.18
N TYR A 173 -8.81 -4.51 5.17
CA TYR A 173 -8.23 -5.85 5.37
C TYR A 173 -8.48 -6.39 6.79
N TYR A 174 -9.13 -5.64 7.65
CA TYR A 174 -9.65 -6.16 8.91
C TYR A 174 -10.88 -5.36 9.33
N LEU A 175 -11.92 -6.07 9.75
CA LEU A 175 -13.15 -5.49 10.28
C LEU A 175 -13.47 -6.14 11.63
N LYS A 176 -13.86 -5.34 12.62
CA LYS A 176 -14.51 -5.79 13.86
C LYS A 176 -15.85 -5.08 13.95
N ILE A 177 -16.91 -5.86 13.99
CA ILE A 177 -18.28 -5.41 13.83
C ILE A 177 -19.10 -5.93 15.00
N ARG A 178 -19.91 -5.07 15.60
CA ARG A 178 -20.90 -5.45 16.62
C ARG A 178 -22.29 -5.43 15.99
N GLN A 179 -23.05 -6.49 16.20
CA GLN A 179 -24.43 -6.63 15.73
C GLN A 179 -25.26 -7.19 16.89
N GLY A 180 -26.09 -6.34 17.49
CA GLY A 180 -26.74 -6.62 18.77
C GLY A 180 -25.71 -6.98 19.85
N ALA A 181 -25.86 -8.15 20.46
CA ALA A 181 -24.93 -8.64 21.50
C ALA A 181 -23.69 -9.36 20.94
N SER A 182 -23.67 -9.70 19.64
CA SER A 182 -22.57 -10.45 19.03
C SER A 182 -21.50 -9.52 18.48
N THR A 183 -20.23 -9.90 18.66
CA THR A 183 -19.09 -9.20 18.05
C THR A 183 -18.37 -10.16 17.12
N LYS A 184 -18.32 -9.80 15.84
CA LYS A 184 -17.65 -10.56 14.78
C LYS A 184 -16.43 -9.81 14.28
N SER A 185 -15.44 -10.52 13.78
CA SER A 185 -14.33 -9.94 13.06
C SER A 185 -13.99 -10.74 11.81
N ILE A 186 -13.59 -10.03 10.77
CA ILE A 186 -13.19 -10.58 9.49
C ILE A 186 -11.77 -10.13 9.19
N SER A 187 -10.89 -11.08 8.92
CA SER A 187 -9.55 -10.78 8.42
C SER A 187 -9.53 -10.67 6.89
N GLY A 188 -8.50 -10.02 6.35
CA GLY A 188 -8.25 -9.93 4.91
C GLY A 188 -7.91 -11.27 4.27
N THR A 189 -7.69 -12.32 5.08
CA THR A 189 -7.56 -13.71 4.59
C THR A 189 -8.91 -14.42 4.48
N GLY A 190 -10.04 -13.73 4.68
CA GLY A 190 -11.37 -14.34 4.69
C GLY A 190 -11.67 -15.17 5.93
N ARG A 191 -10.96 -14.95 7.04
CA ARG A 191 -11.21 -15.66 8.30
C ARG A 191 -12.27 -14.91 9.08
N ILE A 192 -13.35 -15.59 9.47
CA ILE A 192 -14.38 -15.03 10.35
C ILE A 192 -14.21 -15.59 11.77
N VAL A 193 -14.27 -14.68 12.74
CA VAL A 193 -14.20 -14.99 14.17
C VAL A 193 -15.36 -14.30 14.86
N GLU A 194 -16.11 -15.03 15.66
CA GLU A 194 -17.16 -14.48 16.50
C GLU A 194 -16.77 -14.64 17.97
N ALA A 195 -16.90 -13.57 18.74
CA ALA A 195 -16.60 -13.58 20.16
C ALA A 195 -17.63 -14.44 20.90
N SER A 196 -17.18 -15.57 21.42
CA SER A 196 -18.00 -16.50 22.19
C SER A 196 -17.16 -17.21 23.24
N GLN A 197 -17.84 -17.84 24.21
CA GLN A 197 -17.22 -18.92 24.97
C GLN A 197 -16.90 -20.10 24.04
N ARG A 198 -16.11 -21.06 24.53
CA ARG A 198 -15.88 -22.29 23.77
C ARG A 198 -17.15 -23.13 23.79
N ILE A 199 -17.50 -23.72 22.64
CA ILE A 199 -18.74 -24.46 22.42
C ILE A 199 -18.45 -25.81 21.77
N SER A 200 -19.45 -26.69 21.77
CA SER A 200 -19.33 -28.03 21.20
C SER A 200 -19.16 -28.02 19.67
N VAL A 201 -18.78 -29.15 19.08
CA VAL A 201 -18.74 -29.31 17.61
C VAL A 201 -20.12 -29.07 16.99
N ASP A 202 -21.19 -29.52 17.64
CA ASP A 202 -22.57 -29.39 17.16
C ASP A 202 -23.01 -27.92 17.16
N ASP A 203 -22.63 -27.16 18.20
CA ASP A 203 -22.88 -25.71 18.24
C ASP A 203 -22.03 -24.94 17.22
N ILE A 204 -20.79 -25.39 16.92
CA ILE A 204 -20.01 -24.84 15.81
C ILE A 204 -20.69 -25.14 14.47
N ALA A 205 -21.21 -26.34 14.26
CA ALA A 205 -21.91 -26.71 13.04
C ALA A 205 -23.19 -25.88 12.85
N LEU A 206 -23.92 -25.61 13.93
CA LEU A 206 -25.04 -24.67 13.90
C LEU A 206 -24.59 -23.25 13.52
N TRP A 207 -23.50 -22.77 14.12
CA TRP A 207 -22.93 -21.46 13.77
C TRP A 207 -22.46 -21.40 12.30
N VAL A 208 -21.93 -22.50 11.76
CA VAL A 208 -21.57 -22.64 10.33
C VAL A 208 -22.83 -22.52 9.46
N LYS A 209 -23.91 -23.23 9.81
CA LYS A 209 -25.21 -23.08 9.14
C LYS A 209 -25.68 -21.62 9.14
N GLU A 210 -25.66 -20.95 10.30
CA GLU A 210 -26.05 -19.54 10.40
C GLU A 210 -25.21 -18.63 9.48
N GLN A 211 -23.89 -18.85 9.39
CA GLN A 211 -23.06 -18.04 8.48
C GLN A 211 -23.37 -18.32 7.00
N VAL A 212 -23.64 -19.58 6.64
CA VAL A 212 -24.03 -19.97 5.27
C VAL A 212 -25.38 -19.36 4.89
N ASP A 213 -26.36 -19.39 5.80
CA ASP A 213 -27.67 -18.80 5.59
C ASP A 213 -27.59 -17.26 5.45
N LEU A 214 -26.69 -16.60 6.20
CA LEU A 214 -26.43 -15.17 6.04
C LEU A 214 -25.76 -14.83 4.70
N LEU A 215 -24.84 -15.67 4.22
CA LEU A 215 -24.21 -15.50 2.91
C LEU A 215 -25.23 -15.57 1.76
N ALA A 216 -26.25 -16.41 1.88
CA ALA A 216 -27.32 -16.52 0.90
C ALA A 216 -28.22 -15.26 0.82
N ASN A 217 -28.29 -14.48 1.90
CA ASN A 217 -29.12 -13.27 2.01
C ASN A 217 -28.28 -11.98 2.09
N ALA A 218 -27.01 -12.03 1.68
CA ALA A 218 -26.08 -10.94 1.81
C ALA A 218 -26.51 -9.73 0.95
N THR A 219 -26.38 -8.52 1.51
CA THR A 219 -26.74 -7.25 0.84
C THR A 219 -25.55 -6.30 0.85
N ASP A 220 -25.52 -5.36 -0.10
CA ASP A 220 -24.46 -4.36 -0.13
C ASP A 220 -24.56 -3.39 1.05
N ASN A 221 -23.41 -3.03 1.60
CA ASN A 221 -23.30 -2.19 2.78
C ASN A 221 -22.83 -0.78 2.41
N GLU A 222 -23.70 0.21 2.58
CA GLU A 222 -23.46 1.62 2.21
C GLU A 222 -22.15 2.18 2.80
N PHE A 223 -21.82 1.85 4.05
CA PHE A 223 -20.58 2.33 4.67
C PHE A 223 -19.33 1.76 3.98
N LEU A 224 -19.35 0.48 3.63
CA LEU A 224 -18.22 -0.17 2.97
C LEU A 224 -18.11 0.18 1.48
N GLU A 225 -19.15 0.75 0.86
CA GLU A 225 -19.11 1.20 -0.53
C GLU A 225 -18.13 2.35 -0.77
N ALA A 226 -17.89 3.18 0.26
CA ALA A 226 -16.93 4.27 0.20
C ALA A 226 -15.47 3.79 0.11
N PHE A 227 -15.19 2.48 0.22
CA PHE A 227 -13.84 1.92 0.24
C PHE A 227 -13.49 1.13 -1.03
N ALA A 228 -12.19 0.91 -1.23
CA ALA A 228 -11.71 0.12 -2.36
C ALA A 228 -12.24 -1.33 -2.27
N LYS A 229 -12.82 -1.82 -3.37
CA LYS A 229 -13.42 -3.16 -3.46
C LYS A 229 -12.46 -4.11 -4.17
N LYS A 230 -12.20 -5.29 -3.58
CA LYS A 230 -11.50 -6.36 -4.30
C LYS A 230 -12.42 -6.90 -5.40
N VAL A 231 -11.89 -7.05 -6.61
CA VAL A 231 -12.61 -7.57 -7.78
C VAL A 231 -11.82 -8.70 -8.45
N GLU A 232 -12.52 -9.60 -9.12
CA GLU A 232 -11.87 -10.71 -9.81
C GLU A 232 -11.13 -10.21 -11.06
N LEU A 233 -9.88 -10.65 -11.19
CA LEU A 233 -9.00 -10.18 -12.26
C LEU A 233 -9.55 -10.55 -13.65
N ALA A 234 -10.20 -11.70 -13.79
CA ALA A 234 -10.77 -12.16 -15.06
C ALA A 234 -11.85 -11.19 -15.55
N ASP A 235 -12.74 -10.74 -14.65
CA ASP A 235 -13.82 -9.80 -14.99
C ASP A 235 -13.26 -8.45 -15.41
N VAL A 236 -12.22 -7.97 -14.72
CA VAL A 236 -11.54 -6.71 -15.09
C VAL A 236 -10.87 -6.84 -16.45
N LEU A 237 -10.15 -7.94 -16.71
CA LEU A 237 -9.48 -8.18 -17.99
C LEU A 237 -10.45 -8.38 -19.16
N ALA A 238 -11.73 -8.67 -18.89
CA ALA A 238 -12.76 -8.79 -19.91
C ALA A 238 -13.24 -7.41 -20.43
N ILE A 239 -13.14 -6.37 -19.60
CA ILE A 239 -13.64 -5.01 -19.93
C ILE A 239 -12.54 -3.98 -20.12
N THR A 240 -11.32 -4.25 -19.64
CA THR A 240 -10.19 -3.33 -19.73
C THR A 240 -8.86 -4.07 -19.87
N SER A 241 -7.81 -3.37 -20.26
CA SER A 241 -6.46 -3.91 -20.45
C SER A 241 -5.46 -3.22 -19.53
N PRO A 242 -4.40 -3.93 -19.07
CA PRO A 242 -3.23 -3.28 -18.49
C PRO A 242 -2.71 -2.19 -19.43
N ASN A 243 -2.42 -1.01 -18.89
CA ASN A 243 -1.88 0.12 -19.67
C ASN A 243 -0.55 0.65 -19.14
N ALA A 244 -0.17 0.28 -17.91
CA ALA A 244 1.07 0.73 -17.33
C ALA A 244 1.54 -0.13 -16.15
N LEU A 245 2.85 -0.15 -15.91
CA LEU A 245 3.55 -0.85 -14.84
C LEU A 245 4.34 0.14 -13.98
N LEU A 246 4.21 0.01 -12.66
CA LEU A 246 5.10 0.65 -11.69
C LEU A 246 5.80 -0.42 -10.87
N ILE A 247 7.11 -0.25 -10.66
CA ILE A 247 7.88 -1.10 -9.75
C ILE A 247 8.18 -0.28 -8.50
N GLU A 248 7.86 -0.85 -7.34
CA GLU A 248 8.06 -0.22 -6.02
C GLU A 248 9.55 -0.27 -5.66
N SER A 249 10.35 0.53 -6.37
CA SER A 249 11.81 0.49 -6.32
C SER A 249 12.36 0.84 -4.94
N THR A 250 11.70 1.76 -4.24
CA THR A 250 12.10 2.18 -2.90
C THR A 250 11.89 1.06 -1.88
N LEU A 251 10.73 0.39 -1.85
CA LEU A 251 10.50 -0.81 -1.01
C LEU A 251 11.51 -1.91 -1.29
N LEU A 252 11.77 -2.14 -2.57
CA LEU A 252 12.74 -3.12 -3.01
C LEU A 252 14.13 -2.77 -2.46
N SER A 253 14.53 -1.50 -2.55
CA SER A 253 15.82 -1.02 -2.04
C SER A 253 15.92 -1.11 -0.52
N GLU A 254 14.91 -0.66 0.22
CA GLU A 254 14.84 -0.72 1.68
C GLU A 254 14.93 -2.17 2.18
N ARG A 255 14.17 -3.07 1.55
CA ARG A 255 14.18 -4.50 1.92
C ARG A 255 15.56 -5.10 1.70
N VAL A 256 16.20 -4.79 0.57
CA VAL A 256 17.56 -5.24 0.27
C VAL A 256 18.58 -4.70 1.27
N GLU A 257 18.45 -3.43 1.68
CA GLU A 257 19.38 -2.79 2.61
C GLU A 257 19.19 -3.26 4.05
N LYS A 258 17.94 -3.24 4.55
CA LYS A 258 17.59 -3.62 5.93
C LYS A 258 17.95 -5.07 6.24
N ASP A 259 17.65 -5.98 5.32
CA ASP A 259 17.96 -7.40 5.47
C ASP A 259 19.40 -7.73 5.00
N ARG A 260 20.17 -6.72 4.56
CA ARG A 260 21.53 -6.85 4.04
C ARG A 260 21.64 -7.90 2.92
N LEU A 261 20.64 -7.95 2.04
CA LEU A 261 20.56 -8.92 0.95
C LEU A 261 21.65 -8.63 -0.10
N ILE A 262 22.25 -9.71 -0.60
CA ILE A 262 23.27 -9.63 -1.64
C ILE A 262 22.59 -9.71 -3.00
N ILE A 263 22.78 -8.67 -3.82
CA ILE A 263 22.40 -8.70 -5.23
C ILE A 263 23.58 -9.19 -6.08
N LYS A 264 23.31 -10.20 -6.90
CA LYS A 264 24.23 -10.75 -7.90
C LYS A 264 23.69 -10.52 -9.32
N TYR A 265 24.58 -10.46 -10.29
CA TYR A 265 24.27 -10.39 -11.71
C TYR A 265 24.86 -11.61 -12.44
N ARG A 266 24.02 -12.30 -13.21
CA ARG A 266 24.42 -13.44 -14.04
C ARG A 266 24.72 -12.95 -15.46
N SER A 267 25.97 -13.08 -15.88
CA SER A 267 26.41 -12.73 -17.23
C SER A 267 25.90 -13.73 -18.28
N LYS A 268 25.92 -13.33 -19.56
CA LYS A 268 25.60 -14.23 -20.69
C LYS A 268 26.47 -15.49 -20.74
N ARG A 269 27.69 -15.45 -20.18
CA ARG A 269 28.62 -16.59 -20.08
C ARG A 269 28.38 -17.47 -18.84
N GLY A 270 27.27 -17.26 -18.13
CA GLY A 270 26.90 -18.05 -16.95
C GLY A 270 27.61 -17.65 -15.64
N LYS A 271 28.69 -16.86 -15.70
CA LYS A 271 29.38 -16.34 -14.51
C LYS A 271 28.49 -15.38 -13.73
N THR A 272 28.43 -15.57 -12.42
CA THR A 272 27.69 -14.73 -11.48
C THR A 272 28.64 -13.82 -10.71
N ILE A 273 28.36 -12.52 -10.67
CA ILE A 273 29.17 -11.51 -9.97
C ILE A 273 28.33 -10.74 -8.96
N THR A 274 28.91 -10.37 -7.81
CA THR A 274 28.25 -9.49 -6.85
C THR A 274 28.17 -8.07 -7.40
N VAL A 275 27.01 -7.45 -7.28
CA VAL A 275 26.73 -6.12 -7.80
C VAL A 275 27.24 -5.06 -6.81
N SER A 276 28.02 -4.09 -7.30
CA SER A 276 28.48 -2.96 -6.49
C SER A 276 27.34 -2.00 -6.15
N ASN A 277 27.48 -1.23 -5.07
CA ASN A 277 26.43 -0.28 -4.64
C ASN A 277 26.07 0.73 -5.74
N ARG A 278 27.05 1.22 -6.52
CA ARG A 278 26.79 2.11 -7.67
C ARG A 278 25.87 1.46 -8.71
N VAL A 279 26.03 0.17 -8.99
CA VAL A 279 25.17 -0.54 -9.95
C VAL A 279 23.80 -0.84 -9.34
N LYS A 280 23.71 -1.13 -8.03
CA LYS A 280 22.43 -1.26 -7.32
C LYS A 280 21.61 0.03 -7.39
N GLN A 281 22.23 1.17 -7.08
CA GLN A 281 21.57 2.49 -7.15
C GLN A 281 21.07 2.80 -8.57
N ARG A 282 21.89 2.57 -9.60
CA ARG A 282 21.46 2.73 -11.00
C ARG A 282 20.32 1.79 -11.39
N LEU A 283 20.32 0.56 -10.86
CA LEU A 283 19.22 -0.37 -11.07
C LEU A 283 17.94 0.17 -10.44
N PHE A 284 17.97 0.59 -9.17
CA PHE A 284 16.80 1.11 -8.48
C PHE A 284 16.26 2.40 -9.12
N GLN A 285 17.14 3.36 -9.47
CA GLN A 285 16.75 4.56 -10.23
C GLN A 285 16.09 4.22 -11.58
N TYR A 286 16.55 3.15 -12.24
CA TYR A 286 15.94 2.72 -13.48
C TYR A 286 14.57 2.06 -13.27
N LEU A 287 14.38 1.33 -12.18
CA LEU A 287 13.11 0.68 -11.84
C LEU A 287 12.06 1.65 -11.27
N GLU A 288 12.49 2.80 -10.76
CA GLU A 288 11.61 3.88 -10.27
C GLU A 288 10.82 4.56 -11.39
N LYS A 289 11.23 4.37 -12.65
CA LYS A 289 10.51 4.87 -13.81
C LYS A 289 9.15 4.21 -13.96
N THR A 290 8.23 4.95 -14.54
CA THR A 290 6.93 4.46 -14.96
C THR A 290 7.03 3.88 -16.37
N PHE A 291 6.47 2.68 -16.57
CA PHE A 291 6.52 2.02 -17.88
C PHE A 291 5.13 1.88 -18.49
N GLU A 292 4.98 2.24 -19.75
CA GLU A 292 3.76 1.99 -20.50
C GLU A 292 3.64 0.52 -20.89
N VAL A 293 2.40 0.03 -20.94
CA VAL A 293 2.07 -1.32 -21.41
C VAL A 293 1.16 -1.17 -22.62
N ASN A 294 1.60 -1.74 -23.75
CA ASN A 294 0.81 -1.71 -24.97
C ASN A 294 -0.25 -2.82 -25.02
N SER A 295 -1.07 -2.84 -26.07
CA SER A 295 -2.13 -3.83 -26.26
C SER A 295 -1.65 -5.29 -26.33
N ASN A 296 -0.37 -5.53 -26.60
CA ASN A 296 0.26 -6.85 -26.60
C ASN A 296 0.91 -7.21 -25.25
N ASP A 297 0.55 -6.47 -24.20
CA ASP A 297 1.13 -6.55 -22.86
C ASP A 297 2.64 -6.24 -22.80
N GLN A 298 3.24 -5.66 -23.85
CA GLN A 298 4.67 -5.36 -23.87
C GLN A 298 4.96 -4.08 -23.08
N ILE A 299 6.05 -4.12 -22.31
CA ILE A 299 6.51 -3.00 -21.48
C ILE A 299 7.36 -2.08 -22.37
N VAL A 300 6.77 -0.99 -22.82
CA VAL A 300 7.38 -0.04 -23.77
C VAL A 300 8.52 0.73 -23.08
N GLY A 301 9.65 0.90 -23.77
CA GLY A 301 10.79 1.66 -23.26
C GLY A 301 11.64 0.98 -22.19
N TYR A 302 11.38 -0.31 -21.87
CA TYR A 302 12.15 -1.08 -20.88
C TYR A 302 13.19 -2.02 -21.52
N GLU A 303 12.75 -3.14 -22.08
CA GLU A 303 13.56 -4.06 -22.90
C GLU A 303 12.66 -4.74 -23.94
N SER A 304 13.22 -5.22 -25.05
CA SER A 304 12.45 -5.75 -26.19
C SER A 304 11.46 -6.87 -25.85
N ASP A 305 11.82 -7.70 -24.86
CA ASP A 305 11.08 -8.93 -24.53
C ASP A 305 10.31 -8.81 -23.19
N ALA A 306 10.29 -7.63 -22.58
CA ALA A 306 9.57 -7.44 -21.33
C ALA A 306 8.08 -7.28 -21.56
N LYS A 307 7.30 -8.00 -20.75
CA LYS A 307 5.84 -7.96 -20.83
C LYS A 307 5.17 -8.24 -19.49
N ILE A 308 3.93 -7.77 -19.38
CA ILE A 308 3.00 -8.28 -18.38
C ILE A 308 2.58 -9.69 -18.80
N ARG A 309 2.64 -10.62 -17.86
CA ARG A 309 2.17 -11.99 -18.04
C ARG A 309 0.86 -12.15 -17.29
N ARG A 310 -0.21 -12.36 -18.06
CA ARG A 310 -1.55 -12.72 -17.55
C ARG A 310 -1.56 -14.20 -17.17
N ASN A 311 -1.85 -14.48 -15.90
CA ASN A 311 -2.21 -15.81 -15.42
C ASN A 311 -3.70 -15.76 -14.99
N PRO A 312 -4.39 -16.90 -14.82
CA PRO A 312 -5.83 -16.93 -14.54
C PRO A 312 -6.28 -16.04 -13.36
N LYS A 313 -5.46 -15.96 -12.29
CA LYS A 313 -5.77 -15.18 -11.08
C LYS A 313 -4.78 -14.05 -10.79
N THR A 314 -3.70 -13.93 -11.56
CA THR A 314 -2.62 -12.97 -11.25
C THR A 314 -2.06 -12.32 -12.50
N LEU A 315 -1.73 -11.03 -12.40
CA LEU A 315 -0.78 -10.40 -13.31
C LEU A 315 0.62 -10.57 -12.71
N THR A 316 1.60 -10.90 -13.56
CA THR A 316 3.01 -10.95 -13.18
C THR A 316 3.85 -10.24 -14.24
N LEU A 317 5.13 -10.05 -13.99
CA LEU A 317 6.04 -9.45 -14.97
C LEU A 317 7.02 -10.49 -15.50
N GLN A 318 7.34 -10.40 -16.79
CA GLN A 318 8.40 -11.14 -17.45
C GLN A 318 9.47 -10.17 -17.92
N SER A 319 10.70 -10.36 -17.46
CA SER A 319 11.84 -9.53 -17.84
C SER A 319 13.15 -10.33 -17.82
N LYS A 320 13.87 -10.31 -18.94
CA LYS A 320 15.21 -10.92 -19.04
C LYS A 320 16.21 -10.17 -18.16
N LYS A 321 16.18 -8.84 -18.16
CA LYS A 321 17.03 -8.01 -17.28
C LYS A 321 16.83 -8.37 -15.81
N LEU A 322 15.58 -8.45 -15.32
CA LEU A 322 15.28 -8.80 -13.92
C LEU A 322 15.55 -10.28 -13.58
N THR A 323 15.57 -11.19 -14.56
CA THR A 323 16.01 -12.58 -14.32
C THR A 323 17.53 -12.74 -14.25
N ASN A 324 18.29 -11.83 -14.87
CA ASN A 324 19.75 -11.81 -14.78
C ASN A 324 20.23 -11.28 -13.43
N PHE A 325 19.50 -10.35 -12.81
CA PHE A 325 19.71 -9.97 -11.41
C PHE A 325 19.14 -11.04 -10.48
N ARG A 326 19.85 -11.29 -9.38
CA ARG A 326 19.49 -12.32 -8.39
C ARG A 326 19.71 -11.80 -6.99
N VAL A 327 18.84 -12.22 -6.07
CA VAL A 327 18.87 -11.86 -4.65
C VAL A 327 19.16 -13.14 -3.86
N ILE A 328 20.08 -13.04 -2.90
CA ILE A 328 20.31 -14.12 -1.93
C ILE A 328 19.44 -13.84 -0.71
N GLU A 329 18.42 -14.67 -0.50
CA GLU A 329 17.49 -14.61 0.62
C GLU A 329 17.56 -15.95 1.37
N ASN A 330 17.87 -15.94 2.68
CA ASN A 330 17.98 -17.14 3.51
C ASN A 330 18.89 -18.23 2.91
N GLY A 331 20.04 -17.83 2.36
CA GLY A 331 21.00 -18.72 1.70
C GLY A 331 20.57 -19.25 0.33
N LYS A 332 19.34 -18.95 -0.13
CA LYS A 332 18.83 -19.36 -1.45
C LYS A 332 18.95 -18.24 -2.46
N GLU A 333 19.40 -18.58 -3.66
CA GLU A 333 19.51 -17.65 -4.77
C GLU A 333 18.22 -17.65 -5.60
N ILE A 334 17.54 -16.51 -5.66
CA ILE A 334 16.31 -16.31 -6.46
C ILE A 334 16.50 -15.15 -7.44
N THR A 335 15.74 -15.15 -8.55
CA THR A 335 15.80 -14.01 -9.49
C THR A 335 15.17 -12.76 -8.88
N LEU A 336 15.65 -11.58 -9.27
CA LEU A 336 15.09 -10.31 -8.82
C LEU A 336 13.62 -10.18 -9.26
N GLN A 337 13.27 -10.67 -10.46
CA GLN A 337 11.86 -10.78 -10.88
C GLN A 337 11.02 -11.59 -9.89
N ARG A 338 11.48 -12.79 -9.50
CA ARG A 338 10.74 -13.64 -8.55
C ARG A 338 10.65 -12.96 -7.18
N PHE A 339 11.70 -12.26 -6.76
CA PHE A 339 11.71 -11.51 -5.51
C PHE A 339 10.69 -10.35 -5.53
N ILE A 340 10.63 -9.56 -6.61
CA ILE A 340 9.64 -8.49 -6.80
C ILE A 340 8.22 -9.07 -6.78
N VAL A 341 7.96 -10.12 -7.55
CA VAL A 341 6.63 -10.73 -7.64
C VAL A 341 6.19 -11.35 -6.32
N LYS A 342 7.07 -12.11 -5.64
CA LYS A 342 6.79 -12.76 -4.35
C LYS A 342 6.42 -11.75 -3.26
N ASN A 343 7.08 -10.59 -3.25
CA ASN A 343 6.87 -9.57 -2.23
C ASN A 343 5.85 -8.49 -2.65
N GLY A 344 5.28 -8.57 -3.86
CA GLY A 344 4.31 -7.61 -4.36
C GLY A 344 4.88 -6.20 -4.59
N PHE A 345 6.16 -6.07 -4.95
CA PHE A 345 6.83 -4.78 -5.17
C PHE A 345 6.55 -4.20 -6.57
N TYR A 346 5.29 -4.24 -7.00
CA TYR A 346 4.83 -3.68 -8.27
C TYR A 346 3.33 -3.48 -8.26
N SER A 347 2.87 -2.57 -9.11
CA SER A 347 1.46 -2.33 -9.40
C SER A 347 1.25 -2.22 -10.91
N VAL A 348 0.05 -2.56 -11.36
CA VAL A 348 -0.35 -2.44 -12.77
C VAL A 348 -1.65 -1.64 -12.83
N THR A 349 -1.65 -0.56 -13.61
CA THR A 349 -2.86 0.22 -13.90
C THR A 349 -3.54 -0.30 -15.16
N PHE A 350 -4.83 0.02 -15.30
CA PHE A 350 -5.65 -0.39 -16.43
C PHE A 350 -6.12 0.84 -17.22
N SER A 351 -6.53 0.62 -18.48
CA SER A 351 -7.10 1.66 -19.34
C SER A 351 -8.34 2.32 -18.72
N ASP A 352 -9.15 1.54 -18.01
CA ASP A 352 -10.13 2.04 -17.06
C ASP A 352 -9.44 2.38 -15.72
N PRO A 353 -9.30 3.66 -15.37
CA PRO A 353 -8.49 4.11 -14.25
C PRO A 353 -9.10 3.78 -12.88
N LYS A 354 -10.36 3.31 -12.84
CA LYS A 354 -10.98 2.85 -11.59
C LYS A 354 -10.37 1.54 -11.09
N TYR A 355 -9.62 0.82 -11.91
CA TYR A 355 -8.96 -0.43 -11.50
C TYR A 355 -7.46 -0.27 -11.32
N MET A 356 -6.93 -0.98 -10.33
CA MET A 356 -5.50 -1.18 -10.16
C MET A 356 -5.24 -2.60 -9.67
N TYR A 357 -4.21 -3.24 -10.21
CA TYR A 357 -3.68 -4.47 -9.69
C TYR A 357 -2.56 -4.14 -8.72
N PHE A 358 -2.77 -4.48 -7.46
CA PHE A 358 -1.91 -4.10 -6.34
C PHE A 358 -1.78 -5.29 -5.40
N MET A 359 -0.58 -5.57 -4.89
CA MET A 359 -0.32 -6.67 -3.95
C MET A 359 -0.83 -8.07 -4.35
N GLY A 360 -0.91 -8.36 -5.65
CA GLY A 360 -1.34 -9.67 -6.12
C GLY A 360 -2.87 -9.86 -6.23
N ALA A 361 -3.65 -8.79 -6.10
CA ALA A 361 -5.08 -8.78 -6.35
C ALA A 361 -5.51 -7.54 -7.16
N CYS A 362 -6.68 -7.58 -7.77
CA CYS A 362 -7.26 -6.42 -8.44
C CYS A 362 -8.24 -5.71 -7.51
N PHE A 363 -8.16 -4.39 -7.48
CA PHE A 363 -9.00 -3.52 -6.68
C PHE A 363 -9.65 -2.45 -7.55
N GLN A 364 -10.90 -2.16 -7.25
CA GLN A 364 -11.66 -1.05 -7.78
C GLN A 364 -11.64 0.11 -6.80
N ASP A 365 -11.18 1.27 -7.25
CA ASP A 365 -11.32 2.56 -6.58
C ASP A 365 -12.80 2.96 -6.61
N SER A 366 -13.40 3.16 -5.43
CA SER A 366 -14.79 3.59 -5.32
C SER A 366 -14.97 5.10 -5.40
N SER A 367 -13.92 5.90 -5.19
CA SER A 367 -13.92 7.33 -5.55
C SER A 367 -13.94 7.47 -7.08
N GLY A 368 -13.18 6.62 -7.77
CA GLY A 368 -13.10 6.58 -9.23
C GLY A 368 -12.71 7.94 -9.83
N VAL A 369 -13.51 8.40 -10.78
CA VAL A 369 -13.32 9.63 -11.55
C VAL A 369 -13.75 10.88 -10.77
N SER A 370 -14.49 10.71 -9.65
CA SER A 370 -15.10 11.83 -8.91
C SER A 370 -14.06 12.72 -8.21
N GLU A 371 -12.88 12.18 -7.88
CA GLU A 371 -11.77 12.94 -7.27
C GLU A 371 -11.05 13.88 -8.25
N ILE A 372 -11.28 13.76 -9.56
CA ILE A 372 -10.53 14.53 -10.57
C ILE A 372 -10.63 16.04 -10.32
N ASN A 373 -11.81 16.56 -9.99
CA ASN A 373 -11.96 17.99 -9.71
C ASN A 373 -11.13 18.40 -8.48
N SER A 374 -11.22 17.65 -7.39
CA SER A 374 -10.43 17.88 -6.17
C SER A 374 -8.92 17.76 -6.39
N ILE A 375 -8.48 17.04 -7.43
CA ILE A 375 -7.08 16.96 -7.86
C ILE A 375 -6.71 18.19 -8.71
N LEU A 376 -7.59 18.63 -9.61
CA LEU A 376 -7.34 19.85 -10.40
C LEU A 376 -7.28 21.11 -9.51
N ASP A 377 -7.98 21.10 -8.37
CA ASP A 377 -7.97 22.21 -7.41
C ASP A 377 -6.63 22.42 -6.70
N ILE A 378 -5.81 21.36 -6.57
CA ILE A 378 -4.48 21.46 -5.96
C ILE A 378 -3.42 22.01 -6.94
N LEU A 379 -3.70 22.01 -8.25
CA LEU A 379 -2.88 22.64 -9.27
C LEU A 379 -3.12 24.16 -9.26
N LYS A 380 -2.08 24.90 -8.88
CA LYS A 380 -2.05 26.37 -8.87
C LYS A 380 -1.15 26.85 -10.01
N PRO A 381 -1.73 27.40 -11.09
CA PRO A 381 -0.98 27.86 -12.24
C PRO A 381 -0.32 29.22 -11.97
N PHE A 382 0.89 29.42 -12.50
CA PHE A 382 1.63 30.69 -12.51
C PHE A 382 2.24 30.89 -13.89
N ASP A 383 2.04 32.07 -14.50
CA ASP A 383 2.48 32.34 -15.88
C ASP A 383 4.02 32.26 -16.01
N GLU A 384 4.73 32.76 -14.99
CA GLU A 384 6.19 32.83 -14.90
C GLU A 384 6.85 31.44 -14.94
N MET A 385 6.12 30.36 -14.60
CA MET A 385 6.63 28.98 -14.68
C MET A 385 7.06 28.59 -16.08
N SER A 386 6.46 29.20 -17.11
CA SER A 386 6.75 28.93 -18.52
C SER A 386 8.11 29.50 -18.96
N GLU A 387 8.64 30.48 -18.22
CA GLU A 387 9.90 31.16 -18.51
C GLU A 387 11.09 30.55 -17.76
N ILE A 388 10.84 29.57 -16.89
CA ILE A 388 11.88 28.93 -16.09
C ILE A 388 12.75 28.03 -16.97
N THR A 389 14.07 28.28 -16.94
CA THR A 389 15.05 27.58 -17.79
C THR A 389 15.95 26.62 -17.02
N SER A 390 15.90 26.66 -15.69
CA SER A 390 16.74 25.81 -14.85
C SER A 390 16.16 25.62 -13.45
N GLU A 391 16.66 24.62 -12.72
CA GLU A 391 16.28 24.43 -11.32
C GLU A 391 16.92 25.51 -10.42
N LYS A 392 18.23 25.74 -10.58
CA LYS A 392 19.04 26.61 -9.69
C LYS A 392 19.97 27.58 -10.44
N GLY A 393 20.05 27.48 -11.77
CA GLY A 393 21.04 28.18 -12.59
C GLY A 393 22.47 27.65 -12.42
N THR A 394 23.44 28.48 -12.79
CA THR A 394 24.88 28.21 -12.65
C THR A 394 25.44 28.92 -11.42
N PHE A 395 26.26 28.24 -10.63
CA PHE A 395 26.86 28.81 -9.42
C PHE A 395 28.16 29.58 -9.72
N VAL A 396 28.26 30.82 -9.21
CA VAL A 396 29.49 31.62 -9.14
C VAL A 396 29.80 32.02 -7.69
N SER A 397 31.06 32.34 -7.36
CA SER A 397 31.49 32.52 -5.96
C SER A 397 30.82 33.70 -5.24
N ASP A 398 30.58 34.78 -5.98
CA ASP A 398 30.16 36.06 -5.40
C ASP A 398 28.65 36.28 -5.48
N GLN A 399 27.90 35.28 -5.97
CA GLN A 399 26.45 35.40 -6.09
C GLN A 399 25.79 35.39 -4.71
N THR A 400 24.81 36.27 -4.52
CA THR A 400 24.04 36.44 -3.28
C THR A 400 22.58 35.99 -3.42
N ALA A 401 22.13 35.75 -4.65
CA ALA A 401 20.82 35.20 -5.00
C ALA A 401 20.95 34.08 -6.03
N PHE A 402 19.93 33.22 -6.11
CA PHE A 402 19.78 32.27 -7.20
C PHE A 402 19.52 32.99 -8.52
N ALA A 403 19.91 32.37 -9.64
CA ALA A 403 19.81 32.98 -10.95
C ALA A 403 18.36 33.33 -11.31
N GLU A 404 18.15 34.51 -11.90
CA GLU A 404 16.88 34.87 -12.53
C GLU A 404 16.49 33.80 -13.57
N GLY A 405 15.20 33.46 -13.63
CA GLY A 405 14.70 32.38 -14.48
C GLY A 405 14.98 30.96 -13.95
N SER A 406 15.43 30.81 -12.69
CA SER A 406 15.49 29.50 -12.00
C SER A 406 14.28 29.26 -11.09
N MET A 407 13.93 27.98 -10.87
CA MET A 407 12.85 27.59 -9.94
C MET A 407 13.06 28.16 -8.54
N PHE A 408 14.31 28.13 -8.04
CA PHE A 408 14.62 28.62 -6.70
C PHE A 408 14.38 30.13 -6.58
N HIS A 409 14.78 30.90 -7.59
CA HIS A 409 14.49 32.33 -7.65
C HIS A 409 12.98 32.61 -7.73
N PHE A 410 12.24 31.86 -8.56
CA PHE A 410 10.79 31.98 -8.65
C PHE A 410 10.09 31.72 -7.29
N VAL A 411 10.46 30.65 -6.59
CA VAL A 411 9.87 30.32 -5.27
C VAL A 411 10.18 31.39 -4.24
N GLU A 412 11.42 31.91 -4.21
CA GLU A 412 11.80 33.01 -3.30
C GLU A 412 10.97 34.28 -3.54
N ASN A 413 10.73 34.64 -4.81
CA ASN A 413 9.91 35.79 -5.16
C ASN A 413 8.43 35.56 -4.84
N LEU A 414 7.88 34.39 -5.15
CA LEU A 414 6.49 34.06 -4.88
C LEU A 414 6.17 34.12 -3.37
N HIS A 415 7.14 33.73 -2.55
CA HIS A 415 7.05 33.73 -1.09
C HIS A 415 7.73 34.95 -0.45
N GLU A 416 7.98 36.02 -1.21
CA GLU A 416 8.57 37.24 -0.65
C GLU A 416 7.66 37.90 0.40
N GLY A 417 6.36 37.62 0.40
CA GLY A 417 5.42 38.12 1.40
C GLY A 417 5.53 37.42 2.76
N ASP A 418 6.16 36.25 2.84
CA ASP A 418 6.26 35.47 4.07
C ASP A 418 7.25 36.12 5.06
N ASP A 419 7.02 35.93 6.37
CA ASP A 419 7.89 36.50 7.41
C ASP A 419 9.27 35.85 7.41
N TYR A 420 9.33 34.56 7.07
CA TYR A 420 10.56 33.80 6.98
C TYR A 420 10.60 32.93 5.72
N VAL A 421 11.77 32.91 5.07
CA VAL A 421 12.07 32.02 3.94
C VAL A 421 13.46 31.43 4.16
N PHE A 422 13.54 30.10 4.21
CA PHE A 422 14.78 29.35 4.42
C PHE A 422 15.06 28.43 3.23
N CYS A 423 16.31 28.37 2.79
CA CYS A 423 16.82 27.41 1.82
C CYS A 423 17.49 26.23 2.56
N ASP A 424 16.74 25.15 2.71
CA ASP A 424 17.18 23.91 3.37
C ASP A 424 17.68 22.86 2.37
N ASP A 425 17.87 23.22 1.11
CA ASP A 425 18.39 22.32 0.07
C ASP A 425 19.81 21.77 0.40
N LEU A 426 20.12 20.59 -0.14
CA LEU A 426 21.32 19.75 -0.02
C LEU A 426 21.44 18.87 1.24
N GLY A 427 21.81 17.60 1.03
CA GLY A 427 22.19 16.66 2.07
C GLY A 427 20.99 16.02 2.77
N ILE A 428 20.87 16.22 4.09
CA ILE A 428 19.77 15.69 4.91
C ILE A 428 18.67 16.76 4.99
N GLU A 429 18.12 17.17 3.84
CA GLU A 429 17.10 18.23 3.75
C GLU A 429 15.70 17.75 4.14
N TRP A 430 14.90 18.69 4.67
CA TRP A 430 13.47 18.53 4.92
C TRP A 430 12.66 19.02 3.71
N ALA A 431 13.10 20.11 3.08
CA ALA A 431 12.57 20.62 1.83
C ALA A 431 13.63 21.49 1.15
N ASP A 432 13.39 21.90 -0.09
CA ASP A 432 14.28 22.85 -0.75
C ASP A 432 14.13 24.22 -0.10
N HIS A 433 12.87 24.64 0.11
CA HIS A 433 12.52 25.82 0.87
C HIS A 433 11.52 25.52 1.98
N ILE A 434 11.67 26.22 3.10
CA ILE A 434 10.73 26.24 4.21
C ILE A 434 10.30 27.69 4.43
N THR A 435 9.01 27.96 4.46
CA THR A 435 8.49 29.31 4.70
C THR A 435 7.53 29.37 5.88
N PHE A 436 7.54 30.48 6.60
CA PHE A 436 6.62 30.77 7.69
C PHE A 436 5.87 32.07 7.40
N ASN A 437 4.55 32.00 7.49
CA ASN A 437 3.68 33.17 7.44
C ASN A 437 2.95 33.29 8.78
N LEU A 438 3.35 34.26 9.59
CA LEU A 438 2.85 34.46 10.95
C LEU A 438 1.41 34.99 10.93
N ASN A 439 1.07 35.82 9.94
CA ASN A 439 -0.27 36.41 9.80
C ASN A 439 -1.32 35.37 9.37
N GLU A 440 -1.00 34.55 8.37
CA GLU A 440 -1.86 33.44 7.94
C GLU A 440 -1.83 32.27 8.92
N GLY A 441 -0.81 32.19 9.79
CA GLY A 441 -0.54 31.01 10.59
C GLY A 441 -0.23 29.82 9.69
N SER A 442 0.80 29.91 8.84
CA SER A 442 1.14 28.82 7.93
C SER A 442 2.62 28.47 7.89
N ILE A 443 2.89 27.19 7.67
CA ILE A 443 4.23 26.64 7.42
C ILE A 443 4.19 25.90 6.07
N ALA A 444 5.06 26.27 5.14
CA ALA A 444 5.16 25.59 3.85
C ALA A 444 6.49 24.85 3.70
N PHE A 445 6.44 23.60 3.23
CA PHE A 445 7.60 22.86 2.73
C PHE A 445 7.48 22.78 1.21
N ILE A 446 8.50 23.26 0.50
CA ILE A 446 8.47 23.44 -0.95
C ILE A 446 9.58 22.60 -1.59
N HIS A 447 9.21 21.76 -2.55
CA HIS A 447 10.11 20.92 -3.34
C HIS A 447 10.05 21.34 -4.80
N SER A 448 11.17 21.80 -5.34
CA SER A 448 11.28 22.46 -6.64
C SER A 448 11.96 21.56 -7.65
N LYS A 449 11.34 21.42 -8.82
CA LYS A 449 11.90 20.60 -9.89
C LYS A 449 11.64 21.23 -11.25
N HIS A 450 12.74 21.43 -11.98
CA HIS A 450 12.69 21.92 -13.35
C HIS A 450 12.78 20.77 -14.37
N GLY A 451 12.14 20.99 -15.51
CA GLY A 451 12.41 20.28 -16.76
C GLY A 451 11.47 20.74 -17.88
N ASP A 452 11.67 20.19 -19.07
CA ASP A 452 10.76 20.45 -20.21
C ASP A 452 9.34 20.02 -19.90
N GLU A 453 8.37 20.83 -20.35
CA GLU A 453 6.94 20.59 -20.21
C GLU A 453 6.59 19.18 -20.68
N THR A 454 5.91 18.43 -19.82
CA THR A 454 5.54 17.05 -20.08
C THR A 454 4.42 16.59 -19.17
N THR A 455 3.56 15.73 -19.69
CA THR A 455 2.64 14.93 -18.87
C THR A 455 3.31 13.67 -18.32
N SER A 456 4.65 13.56 -18.34
CA SER A 456 5.39 12.37 -17.93
C SER A 456 5.24 12.08 -16.44
N ALA A 457 4.59 10.97 -16.13
CA ALA A 457 4.45 10.40 -14.79
C ALA A 457 5.78 10.19 -14.05
N SER A 458 6.86 9.86 -14.77
CA SER A 458 8.16 9.56 -14.14
C SER A 458 8.83 10.76 -13.47
N LYS A 459 8.79 11.96 -14.06
CA LYS A 459 9.38 13.17 -13.46
C LYS A 459 8.63 13.56 -12.18
N LEU A 460 7.30 13.46 -12.22
CA LEU A 460 6.46 13.78 -11.07
C LEU A 460 6.64 12.77 -9.92
N HIS A 461 6.80 11.48 -10.24
CA HIS A 461 6.96 10.44 -9.24
C HIS A 461 8.17 10.69 -8.30
N ASP A 462 9.30 11.14 -8.85
CA ASP A 462 10.49 11.52 -8.07
C ASP A 462 10.17 12.65 -7.08
N VAL A 463 9.60 13.76 -7.57
CA VAL A 463 9.31 14.92 -6.72
C VAL A 463 8.23 14.62 -5.67
N VAL A 464 7.23 13.80 -6.01
CA VAL A 464 6.21 13.31 -5.07
C VAL A 464 6.87 12.45 -3.99
N GLY A 465 7.83 11.60 -4.37
CA GLY A 465 8.61 10.80 -3.43
C GLY A 465 9.44 11.66 -2.46
N GLN A 466 9.89 12.84 -2.88
CA GLN A 466 10.58 13.80 -2.02
C GLN A 466 9.60 14.50 -1.06
N GLY A 467 8.48 15.00 -1.57
CA GLY A 467 7.44 15.63 -0.76
C GLY A 467 6.89 14.71 0.33
N ILE A 468 6.54 13.48 -0.03
CA ILE A 468 6.00 12.49 0.91
C ILE A 468 7.03 12.09 1.99
N LYS A 469 8.32 12.01 1.64
CA LYS A 469 9.40 11.61 2.57
C LYS A 469 9.43 12.47 3.83
N ASN A 470 9.22 13.76 3.66
CA ASN A 470 9.50 14.75 4.69
C ASN A 470 8.24 15.29 5.36
N LEU A 471 7.06 14.71 5.08
CA LEU A 471 5.80 15.09 5.75
C LEU A 471 5.90 15.00 7.28
N GLY A 472 6.58 13.98 7.80
CA GLY A 472 6.79 13.84 9.24
C GLY A 472 7.60 15.00 9.84
N ASN A 473 8.54 15.57 9.08
CA ASN A 473 9.35 16.69 9.54
C ASN A 473 8.55 18.01 9.61
N MET A 474 7.38 18.11 8.96
CA MET A 474 6.53 19.32 9.05
C MET A 474 5.94 19.53 10.46
N PHE A 475 5.97 18.50 11.31
CA PHE A 475 5.48 18.51 12.69
C PHE A 475 6.61 18.66 13.70
N PHE A 476 7.68 19.36 13.32
CA PHE A 476 8.78 19.66 14.21
C PHE A 476 8.33 20.45 15.46
N ASP A 477 9.05 20.29 16.56
CA ASP A 477 8.95 21.19 17.71
C ASP A 477 9.92 22.37 17.59
N LYS A 478 9.75 23.38 18.46
CA LYS A 478 10.59 24.59 18.48
C LYS A 478 12.07 24.24 18.50
N ARG A 479 12.48 23.33 19.38
CA ARG A 479 13.89 22.96 19.57
C ARG A 479 14.48 22.34 18.32
N GLN A 480 13.74 21.46 17.65
CA GLN A 480 14.18 20.81 16.41
C GLN A 480 14.45 21.82 15.29
N PHE A 481 13.61 22.85 15.14
CA PHE A 481 13.84 23.86 14.10
C PHE A 481 15.01 24.78 14.44
N ILE A 482 15.13 25.22 15.70
CA ILE A 482 16.26 26.06 16.14
C ILE A 482 17.59 25.33 15.94
N GLN A 483 17.67 24.05 16.33
CA GLN A 483 18.84 23.20 16.07
C GLN A 483 19.19 23.17 14.57
N ARG A 484 18.17 23.10 13.70
CA ARG A 484 18.37 23.08 12.25
C ARG A 484 18.89 24.40 11.70
N ILE A 485 18.49 25.53 12.30
CA ILE A 485 19.05 26.83 11.97
C ILE A 485 20.54 26.87 12.33
N GLU A 486 20.88 26.46 13.54
CA GLU A 486 22.26 26.45 14.04
C GLU A 486 23.18 25.52 13.23
N ASP A 487 22.72 24.30 12.97
CA ASP A 487 23.52 23.26 12.31
C ASP A 487 23.69 23.52 10.80
N LYS A 488 22.74 24.21 10.16
CA LYS A 488 22.69 24.30 8.69
C LYS A 488 22.30 25.67 8.14
N LEU A 489 21.20 26.27 8.59
CA LEU A 489 20.65 27.47 7.91
C LEU A 489 21.44 28.76 8.18
N ASN A 490 22.27 28.79 9.22
CA ASN A 490 23.21 29.90 9.49
C ASN A 490 24.46 29.90 8.59
N SER A 491 24.52 29.00 7.60
CA SER A 491 25.62 28.93 6.63
C SER A 491 25.24 29.54 5.27
N VAL A 492 26.26 29.83 4.48
CA VAL A 492 26.07 30.15 3.06
C VAL A 492 25.89 28.87 2.25
N TYR A 493 25.08 28.95 1.20
CA TYR A 493 24.83 27.85 0.30
C TYR A 493 26.11 27.51 -0.50
N SER A 494 26.44 26.23 -0.60
CA SER A 494 27.57 25.74 -1.39
C SER A 494 27.18 24.46 -2.10
N ASN A 495 27.46 24.39 -3.39
CA ASN A 495 27.16 23.23 -4.23
C ASN A 495 28.28 23.00 -5.25
N ASN A 496 28.52 21.74 -5.64
CA ASN A 496 29.51 21.37 -6.67
C ASN A 496 30.89 22.01 -6.48
N SER A 497 31.41 22.01 -5.24
CA SER A 497 32.70 22.62 -4.88
C SER A 497 32.80 24.14 -5.11
N THR A 498 31.68 24.81 -5.35
CA THR A 498 31.59 26.27 -5.43
C THR A 498 30.94 26.79 -4.16
N GLN A 499 31.66 27.62 -3.41
CA GLN A 499 31.12 28.34 -2.26
C GLN A 499 30.54 29.66 -2.76
N THR A 500 29.25 29.88 -2.55
CA THR A 500 28.55 31.12 -2.94
C THR A 500 28.48 32.09 -1.76
N GLN A 501 27.91 33.28 -1.96
CA GLN A 501 27.49 34.22 -0.91
C GLN A 501 25.97 34.22 -0.70
N ILE A 502 25.26 33.18 -1.17
CA ILE A 502 23.82 33.02 -0.95
C ILE A 502 23.61 32.59 0.51
N ASN A 503 23.08 33.47 1.35
CA ASN A 503 22.64 33.09 2.70
C ASN A 503 21.53 32.05 2.63
N ARG A 504 21.51 31.04 3.49
CA ARG A 504 20.39 30.08 3.55
C ARG A 504 19.15 30.63 4.24
N VAL A 505 19.30 31.57 5.16
CA VAL A 505 18.20 32.44 5.58
C VAL A 505 17.99 33.46 4.47
N ARG A 506 16.96 33.26 3.65
CA ARG A 506 16.63 34.11 2.50
C ARG A 506 15.87 35.36 2.94
N ARG A 507 15.03 35.19 3.97
CA ARG A 507 14.26 36.25 4.59
C ARG A 507 13.98 35.94 6.07
N GLY A 508 13.86 37.00 6.85
CA GLY A 508 13.43 36.97 8.25
C GLY A 508 14.55 37.27 9.25
N ASP A 509 14.15 37.73 10.44
CA ASP A 509 15.05 38.08 11.53
C ASP A 509 15.25 36.88 12.47
N THR A 510 16.42 36.23 12.37
CA THR A 510 16.75 35.05 13.19
C THR A 510 16.94 35.38 14.67
N THR A 511 17.03 36.65 15.06
CA THR A 511 17.08 37.01 16.49
C THR A 511 15.71 36.89 17.17
N LYS A 512 14.62 36.94 16.39
CA LYS A 512 13.23 36.85 16.86
C LYS A 512 12.58 35.49 16.62
N ILE A 513 13.21 34.65 15.79
CA ILE A 513 12.62 33.39 15.31
C ILE A 513 12.16 32.47 16.44
N GLU A 514 12.84 32.44 17.58
CA GLU A 514 12.43 31.58 18.69
C GLU A 514 11.06 31.98 19.25
N ALA A 515 10.83 33.28 19.44
CA ALA A 515 9.57 33.82 19.93
C ALA A 515 8.47 33.69 18.87
N ASP A 516 8.79 33.99 17.61
CA ASP A 516 7.85 33.91 16.49
C ASP A 516 7.42 32.47 16.22
N LEU A 517 8.35 31.52 16.29
CA LEU A 517 8.05 30.10 16.13
C LEU A 517 7.20 29.57 17.29
N GLU A 518 7.46 30.02 18.52
CA GLU A 518 6.63 29.66 19.67
C GLU A 518 5.20 30.18 19.52
N SER A 519 5.03 31.39 19.01
CA SER A 519 3.71 31.96 18.70
C SER A 519 3.02 31.16 17.58
N LEU A 520 3.72 30.91 16.48
CA LEU A 520 3.21 30.19 15.31
C LEU A 520 2.76 28.77 15.66
N LEU A 521 3.58 28.02 16.40
CA LEU A 521 3.26 26.64 16.79
C LEU A 521 2.10 26.52 17.78
N LYS A 522 1.77 27.60 18.50
CA LYS A 522 0.60 27.68 19.40
C LYS A 522 -0.64 28.25 18.72
N ASN A 523 -0.53 28.74 17.48
CA ASN A 523 -1.67 29.28 16.74
C ASN A 523 -2.67 28.17 16.39
N TYR A 524 -3.93 28.33 16.82
CA TYR A 524 -5.00 27.36 16.55
C TYR A 524 -5.41 27.32 15.06
N GLN A 525 -5.07 28.33 14.28
CA GLN A 525 -5.26 28.40 12.82
C GLN A 525 -4.07 27.83 12.04
N LEU A 526 -3.04 27.32 12.73
CA LEU A 526 -1.83 26.82 12.10
C LEU A 526 -2.17 25.72 11.09
N HIS A 527 -1.88 25.99 9.83
CA HIS A 527 -2.00 25.01 8.75
C HIS A 527 -0.67 24.82 8.04
N ARG A 528 -0.45 23.59 7.55
CA ARG A 528 0.81 23.18 6.93
C ARG A 528 0.57 22.95 5.45
N LYS A 529 1.45 23.43 4.59
CA LYS A 529 1.36 23.30 3.13
C LYS A 529 2.54 22.45 2.63
N CYS A 530 2.27 21.34 1.95
CA CYS A 530 3.31 20.59 1.23
C CYS A 530 3.16 20.95 -0.25
N ILE A 531 4.18 21.60 -0.80
CA ILE A 531 4.14 22.24 -2.10
C ILE A 531 5.14 21.59 -3.03
N LEU A 532 4.66 21.12 -4.18
CA LEU A 532 5.52 20.69 -5.29
C LEU A 532 5.55 21.81 -6.32
N SER A 533 6.71 22.40 -6.54
CA SER A 533 6.93 23.47 -7.51
C SER A 533 7.55 22.89 -8.77
N CYS A 534 6.78 22.74 -9.85
CA CYS A 534 7.14 21.94 -11.02
C CYS A 534 6.92 22.71 -12.33
N SER A 535 8.00 23.22 -12.95
CA SER A 535 7.89 23.94 -14.23
C SER A 535 7.47 23.03 -15.40
N PHE A 536 7.69 21.73 -15.28
CA PHE A 536 7.38 20.78 -16.36
C PHE A 536 5.89 20.41 -16.43
N MET A 537 5.07 20.87 -15.48
CA MET A 537 3.64 20.59 -15.46
C MET A 537 2.86 21.80 -15.99
N SER A 538 1.84 21.54 -16.80
CA SER A 538 0.84 22.55 -17.20
C SER A 538 -0.53 22.12 -16.67
N LYS A 539 -1.25 23.04 -16.01
CA LYS A 539 -2.60 22.78 -15.52
C LYS A 539 -3.55 22.51 -16.68
N SER A 540 -3.52 23.34 -17.72
CA SER A 540 -4.37 23.18 -18.91
C SER A 540 -4.13 21.85 -19.63
N ALA A 541 -2.88 21.42 -19.78
CA ALA A 541 -2.54 20.13 -20.38
C ALA A 541 -3.04 18.94 -19.56
N ILE A 542 -2.88 18.98 -18.23
CA ILE A 542 -3.35 17.94 -17.32
C ILE A 542 -4.88 17.90 -17.27
N GLU A 543 -5.52 19.07 -17.16
CA GLU A 543 -6.97 19.19 -17.16
C GLU A 543 -7.57 18.60 -18.43
N ALA A 544 -7.04 18.94 -19.60
CA ALA A 544 -7.51 18.37 -20.87
C ALA A 544 -7.48 16.83 -20.84
N GLN A 545 -6.38 16.23 -20.38
CA GLN A 545 -6.28 14.76 -20.29
C GLN A 545 -7.20 14.15 -19.22
N PHE A 546 -7.39 14.83 -18.09
CA PHE A 546 -8.27 14.34 -17.02
C PHE A 546 -9.75 14.47 -17.37
N ARG A 547 -10.15 15.50 -18.12
CA ARG A 547 -11.51 15.60 -18.68
C ARG A 547 -11.82 14.46 -19.64
N ARG A 548 -10.84 14.02 -20.43
CA ARG A 548 -10.98 12.82 -21.30
C ARG A 548 -11.24 11.56 -20.47
N ILE A 549 -10.52 11.38 -19.35
CA ILE A 549 -10.83 10.32 -18.38
C ILE A 549 -12.27 10.45 -17.87
N GLN A 550 -12.70 11.66 -17.49
CA GLN A 550 -14.06 11.89 -16.99
C GLN A 550 -15.15 11.51 -18.00
N ASN A 551 -14.88 11.73 -19.27
CA ASN A 551 -15.79 11.39 -20.38
C ASN A 551 -15.71 9.93 -20.82
N GLY A 552 -14.85 9.09 -20.19
CA GLY A 552 -14.62 7.70 -20.60
C GLY A 552 -13.84 7.55 -21.91
N GLU A 553 -13.13 8.59 -22.33
CA GLU A 553 -12.32 8.55 -23.56
C GLU A 553 -10.96 7.87 -23.32
N PRO A 554 -10.40 7.18 -24.33
CA PRO A 554 -9.10 6.54 -24.22
C PRO A 554 -7.96 7.54 -23.98
N VAL A 555 -7.18 7.34 -22.92
CA VAL A 555 -5.94 8.09 -22.65
C VAL A 555 -4.72 7.18 -22.67
N PRO A 556 -3.53 7.70 -22.99
CA PRO A 556 -2.28 6.95 -22.84
C PRO A 556 -2.07 6.45 -21.40
N GLY A 557 -1.35 5.33 -21.26
CA GLY A 557 -1.11 4.71 -19.94
C GLY A 557 -0.44 5.64 -18.94
N HIS A 558 0.50 6.47 -19.40
CA HIS A 558 1.19 7.45 -18.54
C HIS A 558 0.24 8.50 -17.95
N ILE A 559 -0.88 8.81 -18.60
CA ILE A 559 -1.90 9.73 -18.06
C ILE A 559 -2.68 9.09 -16.92
N THR A 560 -3.04 7.81 -17.05
CA THR A 560 -3.66 7.06 -15.95
C THR A 560 -2.71 7.02 -14.74
N GLN A 561 -1.42 6.77 -14.99
CA GLN A 561 -0.40 6.81 -13.94
C GLN A 561 -0.27 8.19 -13.31
N LEU A 562 -0.30 9.26 -14.11
CA LEU A 562 -0.26 10.64 -13.63
C LEU A 562 -1.39 10.93 -12.64
N LEU A 563 -2.61 10.48 -12.95
CA LEU A 563 -3.76 10.55 -12.03
C LEU A 563 -3.49 9.81 -10.71
N TRP A 564 -2.96 8.59 -10.80
CA TRP A 564 -2.61 7.80 -9.61
C TRP A 564 -1.51 8.46 -8.77
N ILE A 565 -0.48 9.04 -9.39
CA ILE A 565 0.62 9.74 -8.71
C ILE A 565 0.11 10.99 -7.98
N ILE A 566 -0.61 11.89 -8.67
CA ILE A 566 -1.07 13.15 -8.08
C ILE A 566 -2.04 12.87 -6.94
N SER A 567 -2.97 11.93 -7.12
CA SER A 567 -3.89 11.58 -6.05
C SER A 567 -3.19 10.87 -4.89
N SER A 568 -2.18 10.01 -5.14
CA SER A 568 -1.36 9.45 -4.04
C SER A 568 -0.66 10.53 -3.23
N PHE A 569 -0.12 11.56 -3.88
CA PHE A 569 0.43 12.75 -3.21
C PHE A 569 -0.63 13.47 -2.38
N ALA A 570 -1.77 13.80 -3.00
CA ALA A 570 -2.84 14.54 -2.34
C ALA A 570 -3.35 13.81 -1.08
N HIS A 571 -3.55 12.49 -1.17
CA HIS A 571 -3.96 11.66 -0.03
C HIS A 571 -2.88 11.59 1.04
N ALA A 572 -1.61 11.32 0.68
CA ALA A 572 -0.53 11.23 1.66
C ALA A 572 -0.33 12.54 2.46
N VAL A 573 -0.49 13.70 1.82
CA VAL A 573 -0.38 15.00 2.48
C VAL A 573 -1.59 15.28 3.38
N ARG A 574 -2.81 15.06 2.88
CA ARG A 574 -4.05 15.23 3.67
C ARG A 574 -4.09 14.31 4.88
N ASP A 575 -3.56 13.10 4.73
CA ASP A 575 -3.42 12.11 5.80
C ASP A 575 -2.57 12.59 6.98
N MET A 576 -1.65 13.52 6.71
CA MET A 576 -0.81 14.18 7.70
C MET A 576 -1.38 15.53 8.13
N ASN A 577 -2.66 15.82 7.88
CA ASN A 577 -3.30 17.11 8.19
C ASN A 577 -2.56 18.32 7.58
N ALA A 578 -2.00 18.13 6.39
CA ALA A 578 -1.38 19.18 5.60
C ALA A 578 -2.17 19.39 4.30
N ILE A 579 -1.95 20.54 3.66
CA ILE A 579 -2.59 20.95 2.41
C ILE A 579 -1.64 20.63 1.25
N PRO A 580 -2.03 19.74 0.32
CA PRO A 580 -1.26 19.48 -0.90
C PRO A 580 -1.45 20.62 -1.89
N ILE A 581 -0.35 21.12 -2.44
CA ILE A 581 -0.34 22.16 -3.48
C ILE A 581 0.69 21.79 -4.55
N ILE A 582 0.36 22.04 -5.82
CA ILE A 582 1.29 21.92 -6.94
C ILE A 582 1.34 23.24 -7.68
N TYR A 583 2.48 23.92 -7.64
CA TYR A 583 2.73 25.08 -8.50
C TYR A 583 3.16 24.58 -9.88
N CYS A 584 2.54 25.09 -10.92
CA CYS A 584 2.72 24.62 -12.30
C CYS A 584 2.50 25.75 -13.30
N ALA A 585 2.83 25.51 -14.57
CA ALA A 585 2.45 26.41 -15.66
C ALA A 585 0.93 26.37 -15.92
N PRO A 586 0.36 27.39 -16.60
CA PRO A 586 -1.07 27.49 -16.89
C PRO A 586 -1.69 26.31 -17.64
#